data_AF-A0A8X6G2B9-F1
#
_entry.id   AF-A0A8X6G2B9-F1
#
_cell.length_a   1.000
_cell.length_b   1.000
_cell.length_c   1.000
_cell.angle_alpha   90.00
_cell.angle_beta   90.00
_cell.angle_gamma   90.00
#
_symmetry.space_group_name_H-M   'P 1'
#
loop_
_entity.id
_entity.type
_entity.pdbx_description
1 polymer ?
#
loop_
_entity_poly.entity_id
_entity_poly.type
_entity_poly.pdbx_seq_one_letter_code
_entity_poly.pdbx_strand_id
1 'polypeptide(L)' 'MFKNCRKEDLRIVALELGETLSEKVTIVELTEIIKENKYFKEDVEFVKELIQYTIEDRKKAEEDRKKAGKLG' A
#
# COMPACT_ATOMS: atom_id res chain seq x y z
N MET A 1 10.55 -7.98 3.32
CA MET A 1 10.04 -6.81 2.59
C MET A 1 8.94 -7.26 1.65
N PHE A 2 7.83 -6.54 1.57
CA PHE A 2 6.75 -6.83 0.63
C PHE A 2 7.28 -6.64 -0.81
N LYS A 3 7.19 -7.66 -1.67
CA LYS A 3 7.74 -7.60 -3.03
C LYS A 3 6.98 -6.56 -3.87
N ASN A 4 7.69 -5.76 -4.66
CA ASN A 4 7.14 -4.75 -5.58
C ASN A 4 6.30 -3.63 -4.95
N CYS A 5 6.33 -3.52 -3.62
CA CYS A 5 5.60 -2.51 -2.86
C CYS A 5 6.36 -1.18 -2.87
N ARG A 6 5.70 -0.10 -3.26
CA ARG A 6 6.23 1.27 -3.17
C ARG A 6 5.86 1.89 -1.81
N LYS A 7 6.51 3.01 -1.50
CA LYS A 7 6.19 3.82 -0.31
C LYS A 7 4.71 4.26 -0.29
N GLU A 8 4.18 4.64 -1.45
CA GLU A 8 2.78 5.07 -1.60
C GLU A 8 1.80 3.93 -1.29
N ASP A 9 2.11 2.71 -1.75
CA ASP A 9 1.30 1.51 -1.49
C ASP A 9 1.19 1.26 0.03
N LEU A 10 2.32 1.31 0.76
CA LEU A 10 2.31 1.17 2.21
C LEU A 10 1.59 2.31 2.92
N ARG A 11 1.65 3.53 2.38
CA ARG A 11 0.96 4.69 2.94
C ARG A 11 -0.57 4.49 2.86
N ILE A 12 -1.07 4.03 1.73
CA ILE A 12 -2.50 3.73 1.54
C ILE A 12 -2.94 2.64 2.52
N VAL A 13 -2.19 1.53 2.58
CA VAL A 13 -2.50 0.41 3.49
C VAL A 13 -2.55 0.87 4.94
N ALA A 14 -1.54 1.63 5.41
CA ALA A 14 -1.55 2.12 6.77
C ALA A 14 -2.77 3.03 7.07
N LEU A 15 -3.16 3.90 6.14
CA LEU A 15 -4.38 4.70 6.27
C LEU A 15 -5.65 3.83 6.31
N GLU A 16 -5.74 2.78 5.49
CA GLU A 16 -6.87 1.84 5.49
C GLU A 16 -6.96 1.01 6.79
N LEU A 17 -5.82 0.71 7.40
CA LEU A 17 -5.73 0.09 8.72
C LEU A 17 -6.08 1.05 9.87
N GLY A 18 -6.37 2.32 9.56
CA GLY A 18 -6.77 3.36 10.51
C GLY A 18 -5.60 4.11 11.16
N GLU A 19 -4.38 3.97 10.64
CA GLU A 19 -3.20 4.66 11.16
C GLU A 19 -3.14 6.11 10.70
N THR A 20 -2.59 6.99 11.54
CA THR A 20 -2.34 8.39 11.19
C THR A 20 -0.87 8.58 10.83
N LEU A 21 -0.60 9.17 9.67
CA LEU A 21 0.75 9.26 9.11
C LEU A 21 1.24 10.70 9.02
N SER A 22 2.47 10.92 9.46
CA SER A 22 3.19 12.18 9.21
C SER A 22 3.53 12.33 7.72
N GLU A 23 3.60 13.57 7.24
CA GLU A 23 4.04 13.86 5.86
C GLU A 23 5.45 13.33 5.57
N LYS A 24 6.32 13.34 6.59
CA LYS A 24 7.73 12.94 6.49
C LYS A 24 7.99 11.45 6.73
N VAL A 25 6.94 10.65 6.94
CA VAL A 25 7.08 9.21 7.25
C VAL A 25 7.91 8.49 6.20
N THR A 26 8.85 7.66 6.62
CA THR A 26 9.72 6.87 5.75
C THR A 26 9.10 5.52 5.40
N ILE A 27 9.66 4.84 4.39
CA ILE A 27 9.18 3.50 4.02
C ILE A 27 9.42 2.45 5.12
N VAL A 28 10.48 2.64 5.92
CA VAL A 28 10.81 1.77 7.05
C VAL A 28 9.78 1.97 8.16
N GLU A 29 9.53 3.23 8.55
CA GLU A 29 8.52 3.56 9.56
C GLU A 29 7.13 3.07 9.15
N LEU A 30 6.73 3.22 7.88
CA LEU A 30 5.46 2.67 7.38
C LEU A 30 5.38 1.15 7.56
N THR A 31 6.49 0.45 7.29
CA THR A 31 6.54 -1.01 7.46
C THR A 31 6.41 -1.39 8.93
N GLU A 32 7.02 -0.64 9.84
CA GLU A 32 6.92 -0.86 11.28
C GLU A 32 5.50 -0.57 11.79
N ILE A 33 4.91 0.57 11.40
CA ILE A 33 3.53 0.93 11.74
C ILE A 33 2.55 -0.18 11.33
N ILE A 34 2.65 -0.67 10.09
CA ILE A 34 1.79 -1.76 9.60
C ILE A 34 1.99 -3.03 10.43
N LYS A 35 3.23 -3.39 10.77
CA LYS A 35 3.52 -4.59 11.57
C LYS A 35 3.04 -4.48 13.02
N GLU A 36 3.05 -3.27 13.56
CA GLU A 36 2.61 -3.01 14.94
C GLU A 36 1.10 -2.87 15.07
N ASN A 37 0.39 -2.62 13.96
CA ASN A 37 -1.06 -2.52 13.90
C ASN A 37 -1.74 -3.83 14.34
N LYS A 38 -2.86 -3.71 15.04
CA LYS A 38 -3.64 -4.83 15.57
C LYS A 38 -4.03 -5.85 14.49
N TYR A 39 -4.43 -5.39 13.31
CA TYR A 39 -4.88 -6.28 12.23
C TYR A 39 -3.73 -7.13 11.70
N PHE A 40 -2.51 -6.58 11.66
CA PHE A 40 -1.34 -7.37 11.27
C PHE A 40 -0.97 -8.41 12.33
N LYS A 41 -1.12 -8.07 13.61
CA LYS A 41 -0.85 -8.99 14.72
C LYS A 41 -1.90 -10.10 14.85
N GLU A 42 -3.16 -9.78 14.54
CA GLU A 42 -4.29 -10.71 14.57
C GLU A 42 -4.36 -11.58 13.31
N ASP A 43 -4.20 -10.97 12.13
CA ASP A 43 -4.29 -11.64 10.83
C ASP A 43 -3.28 -11.07 9.83
N VAL A 44 -2.11 -11.71 9.79
CA VAL A 44 -1.02 -11.36 8.89
C VAL A 44 -1.41 -11.58 7.41
N GLU A 45 -2.23 -12.61 7.11
CA GLU A 45 -2.63 -12.94 5.74
C GLU A 45 -3.54 -11.85 5.19
N PHE A 46 -4.53 -11.41 5.97
CA PHE A 46 -5.41 -10.30 5.62
C PHE A 46 -4.60 -9.05 5.21
N VAL A 47 -3.62 -8.65 6.01
CA VAL A 47 -2.83 -7.45 5.68
C VAL A 47 -1.93 -7.66 4.47
N LYS A 48 -1.41 -8.88 4.23
CA LYS A 48 -0.67 -9.18 3.00
C LYS A 48 -1.56 -9.11 1.77
N GLU A 49 -2.78 -9.64 1.84
CA GLU A 49 -3.77 -9.55 0.76
C GLU A 49 -4.13 -8.10 0.48
N LEU A 50 -4.31 -7.30 1.52
CA LEU A 50 -4.57 -5.86 1.40
C LEU A 50 -3.43 -5.15 0.64
N ILE A 51 -2.18 -5.40 1.02
CA ILE A 51 -1.01 -4.84 0.34
C ILE A 51 -0.96 -5.27 -1.13
N GLN A 52 -1.24 -6.55 -1.40
CA GLN A 52 -1.25 -7.07 -2.76
C GLN A 52 -2.35 -6.40 -3.60
N TYR A 53 -3.55 -6.25 -3.04
CA TYR A 53 -4.67 -5.57 -3.67
C TYR A 53 -4.32 -4.12 -4.01
N THR A 54 -3.74 -3.36 -3.06
CA THR A 54 -3.31 -1.97 -3.32
C THR A 54 -2.29 -1.88 -4.46
N ILE A 55 -1.33 -2.81 -4.53
CA ILE A 55 -0.33 -2.86 -5.61
C ILE A 55 -1.00 -3.13 -6.96
N GLU A 56 -1.96 -4.05 -7.00
CA GLU A 56 -2.68 -4.42 -8.22
C GLU A 56 -3.59 -3.29 -8.71
N ASP A 57 -4.30 -2.63 -7.79
CA ASP A 57 -5.12 -1.46 -8.11
C ASP A 57 -4.28 -0.33 -8.72
N ARG A 58 -3.12 -0.01 -8.11
CA ARG A 58 -2.18 0.96 -8.68
C ARG A 58 -1.73 0.57 -10.08
N LYS A 59 -1.35 -0.70 -10.30
CA LYS A 59 -0.90 -1.17 -11.62
C LYS A 59 -2.00 -1.00 -12.66
N LYS A 60 -3.23 -1.38 -12.32
CA LYS A 60 -4.39 -1.24 -13.20
C LYS A 60 -4.64 0.22 -13.56
N ALA A 61 -4.60 1.12 -12.58
CA ALA A 61 -4.71 2.56 -12.80
C ALA A 61 -3.58 3.12 -13.69
N GLU A 62 -2.34 2.66 -13.51
CA GLU A 62 -1.20 3.01 -14.38
C GLU A 62 -1.40 2.52 -15.83
N GLU A 63 -1.92 1.30 -16.01
CA GLU A 63 -2.23 0.74 -17.33
C GLU A 63 -3.37 1.48 -18.04
N ASP A 64 -4.44 1.81 -17.31
CA ASP A 64 -5.59 2.54 -17.85
C ASP A 64 -5.18 3.97 -18.28
N ARG A 65 -4.34 4.65 -17.49
CA ARG A 65 -3.75 5.95 -17.87
C ARG A 65 -2.89 5.84 -19.14
N LYS A 66 -2.10 4.77 -19.28
CA LYS A 66 -1.29 4.53 -20.49
C LYS A 66 -2.14 4.28 -21.74
N LYS A 67 -3.29 3.61 -21.61
CA LYS A 67 -4.23 3.39 -22.72
C LYS A 67 -4.95 4.68 -23.10
N ALA A 68 -5.38 5.47 -22.12
CA ALA A 68 -6.05 6.76 -22.37
C ALA A 68 -5.14 7.77 -23.11
N GLY A 69 -3.84 7.77 -22.84
CA GLY A 69 -2.87 8.64 -23.52
C GLY A 69 -2.52 8.27 -24.98
N LYS A 70 -3.01 7.13 -25.50
CA LYS A 70 -2.78 6.69 -26.90
C LYS A 70 -3.89 7.07 -27.88
N LEU A 71 -4.95 7.74 -27.40
CA LEU A 71 -6.10 8.18 -28.22
C LEU A 71 -6.06 9.68 -28.58
N GLY A 72 -4.95 10.37 -28.28
CA GLY A 72 -4.73 11.78 -28.60
C GLY A 72 -3.88 11.98 -29.85
#